data_AF-A0AAV5TC58-F1
#
_entry.id   AF-A0AAV5TC58-F1
#
_cell.length_a   1.000
_cell.length_b   1.000
_cell.length_c   1.000
_cell.angle_alpha   90.00
_cell.angle_beta   90.00
_cell.angle_gamma   90.00
#
_symmetry.space_group_name_H-M   'P 1'
#
loop_
_entity.id
_entity.type
_entity.pdbx_description
1 polymer ?
#
loop_
_entity_poly.entity_id
_entity_poly.type
_entity_poly.pdbx_seq_one_letter_code
_entity_poly.pdbx_strand_id
1 'polypeptide(L)'
;QYRTRSSSTWVGHLRYKHSTTPTLEGLALRCDCGHESRSNSHNYLCELANFTVIRKRDGPIRRLEDEKTTPQCVLCEVYPRTVRGYADHLRVHHKSTLKMNEIYLICSCGFEARSHYIDPNHKVECDARQFTLHTLNE
;
A
#
# COMPACT_ATOMS: atom_id res chain seq x y z
N GLN A 1 14.75 8.21 20.50
CA GLN A 1 13.43 8.45 19.87
C GLN A 1 13.59 9.63 18.92
N TYR A 2 13.27 9.48 17.63
CA TYR A 2 13.39 10.57 16.64
C TYR A 2 12.12 11.43 16.62
N ARG A 3 12.27 12.75 16.64
CA ARG A 3 11.16 13.73 16.60
C ARG A 3 11.34 14.70 15.44
N THR A 4 10.23 15.15 14.86
CA THR A 4 10.21 16.15 13.79
C THR A 4 9.00 17.08 13.93
N ARG A 5 9.15 18.34 13.53
CA ARG A 5 8.05 19.31 13.39
C ARG A 5 7.40 19.29 12.01
N SER A 6 7.98 18.54 11.07
CA SER A 6 7.53 18.48 9.70
C SER A 6 7.43 17.03 9.26
N SER A 7 6.20 16.55 9.15
CA SER A 7 5.91 15.22 8.59
C SER A 7 6.33 15.13 7.12
N SER A 8 6.15 16.21 6.35
CA SER A 8 6.50 16.27 4.93
C SER A 8 8.02 16.16 4.70
N THR A 9 8.82 16.88 5.49
CA THR A 9 10.28 16.82 5.40
C THR A 9 10.79 15.42 5.75
N TRP A 10 10.24 14.79 6.78
CA TRP A 10 10.64 13.44 7.17
C TRP A 10 10.22 12.39 6.13
N VAL A 11 8.99 12.46 5.61
CA VAL A 11 8.54 11.58 4.50
C VAL A 11 9.42 11.78 3.27
N GLY A 12 9.78 13.02 2.94
CA GLY A 12 10.72 13.35 1.87
C GLY A 12 12.09 12.71 2.10
N HIS A 13 12.65 12.83 3.31
CA HIS A 13 13.91 12.20 3.69
C HIS A 13 13.89 10.68 3.46
N LEU A 14 12.84 9.98 3.92
CA LEU A 14 12.70 8.54 3.68
C LEU A 14 12.70 8.19 2.19
N ARG A 15 11.99 8.98 1.37
CA ARG A 15 11.92 8.74 -0.08
C ARG A 15 13.26 8.99 -0.77
N TYR A 16 13.92 10.11 -0.47
CA TYR A 16 15.12 10.53 -1.20
C TYR A 16 16.41 9.91 -0.71
N LYS A 17 16.52 9.61 0.59
CA LYS A 17 17.75 9.06 1.18
C LYS A 17 17.72 7.56 1.35
N HIS A 18 16.54 6.99 1.55
CA HIS A 18 16.37 5.56 1.87
C HIS A 18 15.54 4.82 0.84
N SER A 19 15.09 5.49 -0.23
CA SER A 19 14.22 4.91 -1.25
C SER A 19 13.03 4.16 -0.64
N THR A 20 12.43 4.69 0.44
CA THR A 20 11.36 4.02 1.18
C THR A 20 10.20 4.97 1.54
N THR A 21 9.18 4.45 2.21
CA THR A 21 8.04 5.21 2.72
C THR A 21 7.74 4.77 4.16
N PRO A 22 7.10 5.61 5.00
CA PRO A 22 6.75 5.21 6.37
C PRO A 22 6.04 3.87 6.41
N THR A 23 5.05 3.71 5.53
CA THR A 23 4.30 2.49 5.31
C THR A 23 5.19 1.26 5.04
N LEU A 24 6.13 1.35 4.09
CA LEU A 24 7.04 0.27 3.74
C LEU A 24 7.98 -0.12 4.90
N GLU A 25 8.41 0.86 5.67
CA GLU A 25 9.24 0.66 6.87
C GLU A 25 8.46 0.16 8.09
N GLY A 26 7.13 0.01 7.97
CA GLY A 26 6.28 -0.24 9.13
C GLY A 26 6.35 0.87 10.17
N LEU A 27 6.62 2.11 9.75
CA LEU A 27 6.68 3.31 10.60
C LEU A 27 5.38 4.13 10.49
N ALA A 28 5.10 4.87 11.56
CA ALA A 28 4.08 5.90 11.58
C ALA A 28 4.59 7.12 12.36
N LEU A 29 3.91 8.25 12.19
CA LEU A 29 4.11 9.45 13.01
C LEU A 29 3.01 9.52 14.05
N ARG A 30 3.38 9.61 15.33
CA ARG A 30 2.45 9.93 16.43
C ARG A 30 2.60 11.41 16.78
N CYS A 31 1.55 12.18 16.58
CA CYS A 31 1.46 13.56 17.02
C CYS A 31 1.33 13.63 18.55
N ASP A 32 1.80 14.71 19.16
CA ASP A 32 1.62 14.94 20.61
C ASP A 32 0.14 15.02 21.02
N CYS A 33 -0.79 15.30 20.09
CA CYS A 33 -2.23 15.21 20.32
C CYS A 33 -2.77 13.76 20.39
N GLY A 34 -1.90 12.76 20.24
CA GLY A 34 -2.23 11.33 20.26
C GLY A 34 -2.58 10.73 18.90
N HIS A 35 -2.79 11.55 17.87
CA HIS A 35 -3.13 11.04 16.53
C HIS A 35 -1.95 10.34 15.85
N GLU A 36 -2.19 9.16 15.29
CA GLU A 36 -1.21 8.42 14.50
C GLU A 36 -1.52 8.55 13.01
N SER A 37 -0.54 9.00 12.22
CA SER A 37 -0.66 9.09 10.76
C SER A 37 0.49 8.41 10.04
N ARG A 38 0.19 7.82 8.88
CA ARG A 38 1.20 7.35 7.89
C ARG A 38 1.40 8.35 6.74
N SER A 39 0.58 9.40 6.69
CA SER A 39 0.63 10.49 5.72
C SER A 39 0.99 11.81 6.40
N ASN A 40 1.26 12.83 5.58
CA ASN A 40 1.48 14.20 6.02
C ASN A 40 0.18 14.99 6.27
N SER A 41 -0.99 14.40 6.03
CA SER A 41 -2.28 15.10 6.06
C SER A 41 -2.57 15.75 7.42
N HIS A 42 -2.22 15.08 8.52
CA HIS A 42 -2.47 15.60 9.88
C HIS A 42 -1.67 16.88 10.19
N ASN A 43 -0.52 17.10 9.52
CA ASN A 43 0.29 18.29 9.72
C ASN A 43 -0.43 19.59 9.33
N TYR A 44 -1.38 19.50 8.41
CA TYR A 44 -2.18 20.66 7.99
C TYR A 44 -3.36 20.94 8.93
N LEU A 45 -3.69 20.00 9.83
CA LEU A 45 -4.88 20.05 10.66
C LEU A 45 -4.58 20.30 12.15
N CYS A 46 -3.33 20.07 12.58
CA CYS A 46 -2.95 20.18 13.99
C CYS A 46 -1.92 21.29 14.20
N GLU A 47 -2.26 22.28 15.02
CA GLU A 47 -1.37 23.41 15.34
C GLU A 47 -0.18 23.01 16.23
N LEU A 48 -0.32 21.89 16.96
CA LEU A 48 0.67 21.39 17.92
C LEU A 48 1.68 20.41 17.30
N ALA A 49 1.79 20.38 15.96
CA ALA A 49 2.43 19.35 15.13
C ALA A 49 3.90 19.02 15.47
N ASN A 50 4.13 18.42 16.63
CA ASN A 50 5.35 17.74 17.03
C ASN A 50 5.07 16.25 16.89
N PHE A 51 5.86 15.60 16.04
CA PHE A 51 5.68 14.20 15.71
C PHE A 51 6.81 13.36 16.25
N THR A 52 6.45 12.22 16.82
CA THR A 52 7.36 11.15 17.20
C THR A 52 7.25 10.02 16.17
N VAL A 53 8.38 9.57 15.63
CA VAL A 53 8.40 8.38 14.77
C VAL A 53 8.22 7.15 15.66
N ILE A 54 7.20 6.34 15.34
CA ILE A 54 6.91 5.07 16.02
C ILE A 54 6.99 3.92 15.02
N ARG A 55 7.45 2.76 15.48
CA ARG A 55 7.41 1.51 14.72
C ARG A 55 6.11 0.78 15.02
N LYS A 56 5.37 0.43 13.97
CA LYS A 56 4.08 -0.28 14.03
C LYS A 56 4.21 -1.77 13.76
N ARG A 57 5.29 -2.20 13.10
CA ARG A 57 5.58 -3.60 12.81
C ARG A 57 7.07 -3.87 12.90
N ASP A 58 7.40 -5.04 13.39
CA ASP A 58 8.75 -5.60 13.29
C ASP A 58 8.89 -6.34 11.96
N GLY A 59 10.04 -6.21 11.32
CA GLY A 59 10.31 -6.80 10.02
C GLY A 59 11.46 -6.12 9.29
N PRO A 60 11.88 -6.69 8.14
CA PRO A 60 12.90 -6.09 7.31
C PRO A 60 12.42 -4.76 6.72
N ILE A 61 13.35 -3.82 6.61
CA ILE A 61 13.22 -2.55 5.90
C ILE A 61 12.93 -2.86 4.44
N ARG A 62 11.75 -2.47 3.94
CA ARG A 62 11.37 -2.67 2.54
C ARG A 62 11.63 -1.40 1.74
N ARG A 63 12.27 -1.53 0.59
CA ARG A 63 12.53 -0.40 -0.30
C ARG A 63 11.52 -0.33 -1.44
N LEU A 64 11.45 0.84 -2.08
CA LEU A 64 10.62 1.08 -3.26
C LEU A 64 11.07 0.26 -4.48
N GLU A 65 12.34 -0.13 -4.47
CA GLU A 65 13.01 -0.97 -5.46
C GLU A 65 12.85 -2.47 -5.23
N ASP A 66 12.41 -2.89 -4.03
CA ASP A 66 12.17 -4.31 -3.75
C ASP A 66 11.25 -4.91 -4.82
N GLU A 67 11.69 -6.03 -5.38
CA GLU A 67 11.11 -6.67 -6.55
C GLU A 67 9.61 -6.91 -6.33
N LYS A 68 8.81 -6.28 -7.19
CA LYS A 68 7.35 -6.28 -7.06
C LYS A 68 6.84 -7.60 -7.60
N THR A 69 6.66 -8.57 -6.71
CA THR A 69 6.02 -9.87 -6.98
C THR A 69 4.51 -9.74 -7.25
N THR A 70 4.08 -8.71 -7.96
CA THR A 70 2.69 -8.57 -8.39
C THR A 70 2.51 -9.35 -9.69
N PRO A 71 1.45 -10.13 -9.86
CA PRO A 71 1.24 -10.92 -11.06
C PRO A 71 1.12 -10.02 -12.28
N GLN A 72 1.66 -10.52 -13.39
CA GLN A 72 1.43 -9.96 -14.71
C GLN A 72 -0.06 -10.03 -15.05
N CYS A 73 -0.55 -9.05 -15.81
CA CYS A 73 -1.88 -9.12 -16.39
C CYS A 73 -2.03 -10.35 -17.29
N VAL A 74 -3.11 -11.12 -17.14
CA VAL A 74 -3.38 -12.29 -18.00
C VAL A 74 -3.62 -11.96 -19.47
N LEU A 75 -3.82 -10.69 -19.81
CA LEU A 75 -4.12 -10.21 -21.16
C LEU A 75 -3.03 -9.32 -21.77
N CYS A 76 -1.99 -8.93 -21.01
CA CYS A 76 -0.87 -8.11 -21.53
C CYS A 76 0.36 -8.11 -20.60
N GLU A 77 1.41 -7.38 -20.98
CA GLU A 77 2.69 -7.32 -20.25
C GLU A 77 2.72 -6.27 -19.11
N VAL A 78 1.58 -5.76 -18.68
CA VAL A 78 1.50 -4.81 -17.56
C VAL A 78 1.51 -5.56 -16.23
N TYR A 79 2.19 -4.98 -15.23
CA TYR A 79 2.26 -5.47 -13.84
C TYR A 79 1.58 -4.49 -12.88
N PRO A 80 0.24 -4.58 -12.71
CA PRO A 80 -0.48 -3.68 -11.83
C PRO A 80 -0.02 -3.83 -10.37
N ARG A 81 0.28 -2.70 -9.72
CA ARG A 81 0.97 -2.68 -8.41
C ARG A 81 0.09 -3.03 -7.19
N THR A 82 -1.22 -3.11 -7.37
CA THR A 82 -2.16 -3.39 -6.29
C THR A 82 -3.31 -4.21 -6.84
N VAL A 83 -4.02 -4.95 -5.97
CA VAL A 83 -5.23 -5.68 -6.32
C VAL A 83 -6.24 -4.76 -7.02
N ARG A 84 -6.44 -3.54 -6.49
CA ARG A 84 -7.32 -2.52 -7.11
C ARG A 84 -6.79 -2.07 -8.47
N GLY A 85 -5.51 -1.76 -8.55
CA GLY A 85 -4.87 -1.38 -9.81
C GLY A 85 -5.01 -2.46 -10.88
N TYR A 86 -4.98 -3.74 -10.49
CA TYR A 86 -5.18 -4.87 -11.38
C TYR A 86 -6.62 -4.94 -11.89
N ALA A 87 -7.61 -4.87 -10.99
CA ALA A 87 -9.02 -4.85 -11.37
C ALA A 87 -9.37 -3.62 -12.25
N ASP A 88 -8.86 -2.44 -11.90
CA ASP A 88 -9.03 -1.21 -12.69
C ASP A 88 -8.36 -1.34 -14.07
N HIS A 89 -7.18 -1.96 -14.15
CA HIS A 89 -6.48 -2.20 -15.41
C HIS A 89 -7.29 -3.08 -16.37
N LEU A 90 -7.81 -4.22 -15.91
CA LEU A 90 -8.68 -5.08 -16.72
C LEU A 90 -9.88 -4.32 -17.29
N ARG A 91 -10.53 -3.53 -16.44
CA ARG A 91 -11.72 -2.76 -16.82
C ARG A 91 -11.40 -1.69 -17.86
N VAL A 92 -10.35 -0.90 -17.64
CA VAL A 92 -10.03 0.27 -18.47
C VAL A 92 -9.44 -0.16 -19.81
N HIS A 93 -8.46 -1.06 -19.79
CA HIS A 93 -7.67 -1.43 -20.97
C HIS A 93 -8.22 -2.63 -21.74
N HIS A 94 -8.80 -3.61 -21.04
CA HIS A 94 -9.26 -4.86 -21.67
C HIS A 94 -10.77 -4.99 -21.74
N LYS A 95 -11.51 -3.99 -21.23
CA LYS A 95 -12.97 -4.01 -21.10
C LYS A 95 -13.48 -5.31 -20.45
N SER A 96 -12.67 -5.88 -19.55
CA SER A 96 -12.92 -7.15 -18.90
C SER A 96 -12.88 -7.00 -17.38
N THR A 97 -13.17 -8.09 -16.66
CA THR A 97 -13.18 -8.11 -15.19
C THR A 97 -12.54 -9.40 -14.68
N LEU A 98 -12.21 -9.45 -13.38
CA LEU A 98 -11.73 -10.68 -12.74
C LEU A 98 -12.68 -11.87 -13.01
N LYS A 99 -13.99 -11.65 -12.80
CA LYS A 99 -15.04 -12.64 -13.06
C LYS A 99 -15.10 -13.10 -14.53
N MET A 100 -14.99 -12.18 -15.49
CA MET A 100 -15.05 -12.53 -16.92
C MET A 100 -13.85 -13.36 -17.39
N ASN A 101 -12.71 -13.22 -16.72
CA ASN A 101 -11.51 -13.99 -17.02
C ASN A 101 -11.36 -15.21 -16.09
N GLU A 102 -12.39 -15.55 -15.31
CA GLU A 102 -12.38 -16.68 -14.37
C GLU A 102 -11.18 -16.69 -13.41
N ILE A 103 -10.74 -15.51 -12.98
CA ILE A 103 -9.61 -15.32 -12.06
C ILE A 103 -10.05 -14.57 -10.80
N TYR A 104 -9.26 -14.73 -9.74
CA TYR A 104 -9.33 -13.93 -8.53
C TYR A 104 -7.92 -13.64 -8.01
N LEU A 105 -7.81 -12.63 -7.14
CA LEU A 105 -6.53 -12.20 -6.60
C LEU A 105 -6.49 -12.47 -5.09
N ILE A 106 -5.45 -13.13 -4.61
CA ILE A 106 -5.23 -13.36 -3.18
C ILE A 106 -4.14 -12.42 -2.69
N CYS A 107 -4.51 -11.48 -1.84
CA CYS A 107 -3.56 -10.62 -1.16
C CYS A 107 -2.70 -11.42 -0.19
N SER A 108 -1.45 -11.04 0.05
CA SER A 108 -0.55 -11.80 0.95
C SER A 108 -1.01 -11.87 2.41
N CYS A 109 -2.08 -11.16 2.78
CA CYS A 109 -2.76 -11.26 4.07
C CYS A 109 -3.89 -12.30 4.10
N GLY A 110 -4.15 -13.01 2.99
CA GLY A 110 -5.24 -13.97 2.84
C GLY A 110 -6.55 -13.40 2.28
N PHE A 111 -6.66 -12.08 2.06
CA PHE A 111 -7.87 -11.50 1.48
C PHE A 111 -8.04 -11.88 0.01
N GLU A 112 -9.22 -12.39 -0.33
CA GLU A 112 -9.61 -12.76 -1.69
C GLU A 112 -10.39 -11.64 -2.37
N ALA A 113 -9.85 -11.11 -3.46
CA ALA A 113 -10.55 -10.17 -4.33
C ALA A 113 -11.09 -10.90 -5.56
N ARG A 114 -12.41 -11.13 -5.56
CA ARG A 114 -13.14 -11.75 -6.68
C ARG A 114 -13.85 -10.75 -7.59
N SER A 115 -13.82 -9.46 -7.23
CA SER A 115 -14.50 -8.41 -7.98
C SER A 115 -13.70 -7.10 -7.95
N HIS A 116 -14.17 -6.12 -8.72
CA HIS A 116 -13.59 -4.76 -8.70
C HIS A 116 -13.96 -3.97 -7.43
N TYR A 117 -14.99 -4.39 -6.70
CA TYR A 117 -15.31 -3.87 -5.37
C TYR A 117 -14.40 -4.56 -4.35
N ILE A 118 -13.19 -4.04 -4.23
CA ILE A 118 -12.31 -4.36 -3.11
C ILE A 118 -12.79 -3.53 -1.93
N ASP A 119 -13.00 -4.19 -0.79
CA ASP A 119 -13.40 -3.55 0.45
C ASP A 119 -12.48 -2.34 0.70
N PRO A 120 -13.01 -1.11 0.77
CA PRO A 120 -12.19 0.08 1.01
C PRO A 120 -11.44 0.01 2.34
N ASN A 121 -11.97 -0.72 3.33
CA ASN A 121 -11.32 -0.95 4.63
C ASN A 121 -10.12 -1.88 4.50
N HIS A 122 -10.13 -2.79 3.52
CA HIS A 122 -9.00 -3.65 3.24
C HIS A 122 -7.74 -2.81 2.97
N LYS A 123 -7.84 -1.69 2.24
CA LYS A 123 -6.69 -0.81 1.98
C LYS A 123 -6.11 -0.16 3.25
N VAL A 124 -6.95 0.07 4.26
CA VAL A 124 -6.55 0.75 5.51
C VAL A 124 -5.82 -0.21 6.43
N GLU A 125 -6.32 -1.44 6.51
CA GLU A 125 -5.80 -2.48 7.40
C GLU A 125 -4.70 -3.33 6.75
N CYS A 126 -4.82 -3.57 5.45
CA CYS A 126 -3.90 -4.37 4.68
C CYS A 126 -2.87 -3.51 3.96
N ASP A 127 -1.64 -3.63 4.44
CA ASP A 127 -0.48 -2.98 3.85
C ASP A 127 0.32 -3.90 2.92
N ALA A 128 -0.27 -5.05 2.58
CA ALA A 128 0.33 -5.95 1.63
C ALA A 128 0.26 -5.35 0.22
N ARG A 129 1.44 -5.14 -0.35
CA ARG A 129 1.63 -4.75 -1.75
C ARG A 129 1.84 -5.94 -2.68
N GLN A 130 1.69 -7.14 -2.13
CA GLN A 130 1.84 -8.39 -2.84
C GLN A 130 0.49 -9.08 -2.88
N PHE A 131 0.20 -9.63 -4.04
CA PHE A 131 -0.95 -10.47 -4.27
C PHE A 131 -0.55 -11.53 -5.28
N THR A 132 -1.26 -12.64 -5.29
CA THR A 132 -1.10 -13.72 -6.26
C THR A 132 -2.37 -13.80 -7.10
N LEU A 133 -2.25 -14.31 -8.32
CA LEU A 133 -3.37 -14.55 -9.20
C LEU A 133 -3.71 -16.04 -9.16
N HIS A 134 -4.99 -16.34 -9.07
CA HIS A 134 -5.53 -17.70 -9.03
C HIS A 134 -6.64 -17.83 -10.07
N THR A 135 -6.77 -19.01 -10.68
CA THR A 135 -7.86 -19.34 -11.59
C THR A 135 -8.96 -20.09 -10.84
N LEU A 136 -10.21 -19.99 -11.30
CA LEU A 136 -11.35 -20.68 -10.67
C LEU A 136 -11.43 -22.19 -10.99
N ASN A 137 -10.58 -22.68 -11.89
CA ASN A 137 -10.65 -24.04 -12.47
C ASN A 137 -9.48 -24.95 -12.03
N GLU A 138 -8.71 -24.55 -11.01
CA GLU A 138 -7.59 -25.33 -10.43
C GLU A 138 -7.96 -26.02 -9.10
#